data_AF-A0A2I0UCU2-F1
#
_entry.id   AF-A0A2I0UCU2-F1
#
_cell.length_a   1.000
_cell.length_b   1.000
_cell.length_c   1.000
_cell.angle_alpha   90.00
_cell.angle_beta   90.00
_cell.angle_gamma   90.00
#
_symmetry.space_group_name_H-M   'P 1'
#
loop_
_entity.id
_entity.type
_entity.pdbx_description
1 polymer ?
#
loop_
_entity_poly.entity_id
_entity_poly.type
_entity_poly.pdbx_seq_one_letter_code
_entity_poly.pdbx_strand_id
1 'polypeptide(L)'
;MDDLIGKEKQMKYSSDHLKTDNGSLGCSDKIIEFNIPGSVKNVSGRIKPQNFIRADFTLLRELLGGIPEESALEAKGVQEYWETFRDSFLQAQEQSIHLNGKRSRHSKKPVWLNSELLRELRCKKGTRERWKREQASIAEYRNTSWARRDAERKPKGQLEPKLARDVKSSKKVLIYGM
;
A
#
# COMPACT_ATOMS: atom_id res chain seq x y z
N MET A 1 -6.94 -47.06 5.99
CA MET A 1 -7.98 -47.35 4.99
C MET A 1 -8.70 -46.02 4.69
N ASP A 2 -7.99 -44.99 4.23
CA ASP A 2 -7.36 -44.84 2.89
C ASP A 2 -8.48 -44.93 1.82
N ASP A 3 -8.67 -44.04 0.85
CA ASP A 3 -7.91 -42.88 0.39
C ASP A 3 -8.71 -42.22 -0.77
N LEU A 4 -8.44 -40.94 -1.05
CA LEU A 4 -8.36 -40.34 -2.41
C LEU A 4 -9.66 -40.23 -3.26
N ILE A 5 -9.99 -39.18 -4.02
CA ILE A 5 -9.20 -38.29 -4.87
C ILE A 5 -9.96 -36.95 -5.00
N GLY A 6 -9.30 -35.86 -4.60
CA GLY A 6 -9.66 -34.52 -5.06
C GLY A 6 -9.18 -34.35 -6.50
N LYS A 7 -10.09 -33.99 -7.41
CA LYS A 7 -9.73 -33.74 -8.82
C LYS A 7 -8.92 -32.46 -8.94
N GLU A 8 -7.61 -32.62 -9.05
CA GLU A 8 -6.66 -31.59 -9.43
C GLU A 8 -6.93 -31.19 -10.90
N LYS A 9 -7.39 -29.94 -11.11
CA LYS A 9 -7.51 -29.36 -12.45
C LYS A 9 -6.16 -28.81 -12.86
N GLN A 10 -5.48 -29.53 -13.75
CA GLN A 10 -4.32 -29.02 -14.47
C GLN A 10 -4.76 -27.99 -15.53
N MET A 11 -4.31 -26.74 -15.38
CA MET A 11 -4.43 -25.72 -16.43
C MET A 11 -3.16 -25.79 -17.29
N LYS A 12 -3.21 -26.56 -18.39
CA LYS A 12 -2.14 -26.60 -19.38
C LYS A 12 -2.21 -25.32 -20.23
N TYR A 13 -1.27 -24.40 -20.04
CA TYR A 13 -0.97 -23.39 -21.05
C TYR A 13 -0.12 -24.06 -22.14
N SER A 14 -0.72 -24.38 -23.29
CA SER A 14 0.02 -24.74 -24.50
C SER A 14 0.54 -23.44 -25.11
N SER A 15 1.84 -23.19 -24.98
CA SER A 15 2.52 -22.09 -25.66
C SER A 15 3.24 -22.65 -26.87
N ASP A 16 2.47 -22.94 -27.92
CA ASP A 16 3.05 -23.20 -29.22
C ASP A 16 3.30 -21.88 -29.94
N HIS A 17 4.49 -21.80 -30.57
CA HIS A 17 5.03 -20.74 -31.42
C HIS A 17 6.06 -19.82 -30.75
N LEU A 18 7.34 -20.15 -30.95
CA LEU A 18 8.31 -19.37 -31.71
C LEU A 18 9.60 -20.21 -31.82
N LYS A 19 9.85 -20.80 -33.00
CA LYS A 19 11.21 -21.25 -33.35
C LYS A 19 11.94 -20.03 -33.89
N THR A 20 12.99 -19.62 -33.18
CA THR A 20 14.08 -18.81 -33.72
C THR A 20 15.39 -19.43 -33.26
N ASP A 21 15.93 -20.18 -34.19
CA ASP A 21 17.32 -20.42 -34.53
C ASP A 21 18.28 -19.25 -34.20
N ASN A 22 19.51 -19.65 -33.87
CA ASN A 22 20.75 -18.86 -33.66
C ASN A 22 21.11 -18.40 -32.25
N GLY A 23 22.09 -19.12 -31.70
CA GLY A 23 23.21 -18.59 -30.89
C GLY A 23 22.85 -18.15 -29.48
N SER A 24 23.04 -19.02 -28.49
CA SER A 24 22.92 -18.62 -27.08
C SER A 24 24.22 -18.88 -26.32
N LEU A 25 24.80 -17.77 -25.87
CA LEU A 25 25.91 -17.63 -24.94
C LEU A 25 25.67 -18.47 -23.67
N GLY A 26 26.75 -18.99 -23.10
CA GLY A 26 26.75 -19.96 -22.01
C GLY A 26 25.90 -19.55 -20.80
N CYS A 27 25.00 -20.45 -20.39
CA CYS A 27 24.20 -20.35 -19.19
C CYS A 27 25.11 -20.39 -17.94
N SER A 28 25.44 -19.22 -17.38
CA SER A 28 26.18 -19.10 -16.11
C SER A 28 25.35 -18.50 -14.97
N ASP A 29 24.03 -18.45 -15.11
CA ASP A 29 23.15 -17.98 -14.05
C ASP A 29 22.68 -19.16 -13.20
N LYS A 30 23.33 -19.35 -12.05
CA LYS A 30 22.88 -20.30 -11.02
C LYS A 30 21.72 -19.66 -10.25
N ILE A 31 20.51 -20.11 -10.51
CA ILE A 31 19.32 -19.72 -9.73
C ILE A 31 19.42 -20.42 -8.37
N ILE A 32 19.54 -19.64 -7.30
CA ILE A 32 19.46 -20.14 -5.93
C ILE A 32 17.98 -20.08 -5.51
N GLU A 33 17.38 -21.24 -5.32
CA GLU A 33 16.00 -21.38 -4.85
C GLU A 33 15.98 -21.25 -3.32
N PHE A 34 15.46 -20.14 -2.81
CA PHE A 34 15.24 -19.97 -1.37
C PHE A 34 13.83 -20.43 -1.02
N ASN A 35 13.74 -21.55 -0.31
CA ASN A 35 12.51 -21.97 0.35
C ASN A 35 12.41 -21.23 1.69
N ILE A 36 11.67 -20.12 1.72
CA ILE A 36 11.35 -19.42 2.96
C ILE A 36 10.08 -20.08 3.52
N PRO A 37 10.16 -20.93 4.56
CA PRO A 37 8.97 -21.50 5.17
C PRO A 37 8.11 -20.35 5.73
N GLY A 38 6.98 -20.13 5.09
CA GLY A 38 6.02 -19.10 5.46
C GLY A 38 5.28 -19.47 6.73
N SER A 39 5.94 -19.43 7.88
CA SER A 39 5.22 -19.28 9.15
C SER A 39 4.78 -17.82 9.26
N VAL A 40 3.71 -17.48 8.55
CA VAL A 40 3.00 -16.22 8.77
C VAL A 40 2.30 -16.37 10.11
N LYS A 41 3.03 -16.15 11.20
CA LYS A 41 2.41 -15.86 12.49
C LYS A 41 1.61 -14.58 12.26
N ASN A 42 0.31 -14.72 12.07
CA ASN A 42 -0.64 -13.61 12.07
C ASN A 42 -0.70 -13.04 13.49
N VAL A 43 0.38 -12.38 13.92
CA VAL A 43 0.35 -11.53 15.10
C VAL A 43 -0.50 -10.34 14.68
N SER A 44 -1.80 -10.42 14.96
CA SER A 44 -2.76 -9.32 14.79
C SER A 44 -2.47 -8.18 15.78
N GLY A 45 -1.21 -7.76 15.89
CA GLY A 45 -0.85 -6.45 16.37
C GLY A 45 -1.07 -5.49 15.22
N ARG A 46 -2.02 -4.56 15.33
CA ARG A 46 -2.11 -3.44 14.40
C ARG A 46 -0.86 -2.58 14.59
N ILE A 47 0.24 -2.92 13.91
CA ILE A 47 1.48 -2.15 13.93
C ILE A 47 1.11 -0.73 13.48
N LYS A 48 1.24 0.23 14.39
CA LYS A 48 1.01 1.64 14.07
C LYS A 48 2.21 2.08 13.22
N PRO A 49 2.02 2.52 11.97
CA PRO A 49 3.15 2.94 11.16
C PRO A 49 3.82 4.17 11.79
N GLN A 50 5.14 4.08 11.99
CA GLN A 50 5.96 5.18 12.47
C GLN A 50 6.06 6.29 11.42
N ASN A 51 6.05 7.55 11.86
CA ASN A 51 6.09 8.71 10.97
C ASN A 51 7.52 9.21 10.73
N PHE A 52 8.25 8.53 9.85
CA PHE A 52 9.63 8.91 9.50
C PHE A 52 9.75 10.31 8.87
N ILE A 53 8.67 10.86 8.30
CA ILE A 53 8.67 12.21 7.70
C ILE A 53 8.81 13.29 8.79
N ARG A 54 8.32 13.00 10.00
CA ARG A 54 8.37 13.93 11.14
C ARG A 54 9.28 13.43 12.25
N ALA A 55 10.15 12.47 11.94
CA ALA A 55 11.10 11.96 12.91
C ALA A 55 12.16 13.03 13.22
N ASP A 56 12.50 13.13 14.49
CA ASP A 56 13.64 13.91 14.94
C ASP A 56 14.90 13.04 14.88
N PHE A 57 15.58 13.08 13.73
CA PHE A 57 16.81 12.31 13.54
C PHE A 57 17.98 12.84 14.36
N THR A 58 17.94 14.11 14.77
CA THR A 58 18.96 14.68 15.67
C THR A 58 18.84 14.08 17.06
N LEU A 59 17.63 14.03 17.61
CA LEU A 59 17.32 13.37 18.88
C LEU A 59 17.63 11.87 18.81
N LEU A 60 17.27 11.18 17.71
CA LEU A 60 17.60 9.76 17.55
C LEU A 60 19.12 9.53 17.62
N ARG A 61 19.92 10.38 16.96
CA ARG A 61 21.39 10.24 16.96
C ARG A 61 21.98 10.51 18.34
N GLU A 62 21.45 11.48 19.08
CA GLU A 62 21.88 11.77 20.46
C GLU A 62 21.57 10.61 21.40
N LEU A 63 20.35 10.05 21.31
CA LEU A 63 19.93 8.90 22.11
C LEU A 63 20.75 7.65 21.81
N LEU A 64 21.09 7.41 20.53
CA LEU A 64 21.95 6.29 20.13
C LEU A 64 23.42 6.51 20.51
N GLY A 65 23.91 7.75 20.49
CA GLY A 65 25.27 8.10 20.90
C GLY A 65 25.51 8.01 22.41
N GLY A 66 24.44 7.97 23.22
CA GLY A 66 24.50 7.74 24.66
C GLY A 66 24.46 6.27 25.07
N ILE A 67 24.34 5.33 24.12
CA ILE A 67 24.36 3.90 24.42
C ILE A 67 25.80 3.50 24.81
N PRO A 68 26.01 2.85 25.97
CA PRO A 68 27.34 2.40 26.39
C PRO A 68 27.95 1.50 25.32
N GLU A 69 29.15 1.85 24.86
CA GLU A 69 29.93 1.06 23.92
C GLU A 69 30.25 -0.33 24.51
N GLU A 70 30.48 -1.32 23.65
CA GLU A 70 30.68 -2.74 23.97
C GLU A 70 31.70 -2.98 25.12
N SER A 71 32.70 -2.10 25.25
CA SER A 71 33.70 -2.10 26.32
C SER A 71 33.12 -1.82 27.73
N ALA A 72 32.00 -1.12 27.85
CA ALA A 72 31.31 -0.88 29.12
C ALA A 72 30.43 -2.08 29.56
N LEU A 73 30.20 -3.04 28.66
CA LEU A 73 29.29 -4.18 28.83
C LEU A 73 30.01 -5.54 28.78
N GLU A 74 31.34 -5.58 28.66
CA GLU A 74 32.23 -6.77 28.74
C GLU A 74 31.96 -7.71 29.92
N ALA A 75 31.27 -7.26 30.96
CA ALA A 75 30.84 -8.09 32.10
C ALA A 75 29.61 -8.97 31.82
N LYS A 76 28.90 -8.76 30.71
CA LYS A 76 27.64 -9.44 30.35
C LYS A 76 27.77 -10.15 29.00
N GLY A 77 27.12 -11.31 28.89
CA GLY A 77 27.20 -12.11 27.66
C GLY A 77 26.66 -11.36 26.43
N VAL A 78 27.16 -11.73 25.24
CA VAL A 78 26.76 -11.15 23.94
C VAL A 78 25.24 -11.09 23.74
N GLN A 79 24.51 -12.06 24.28
CA GLN A 79 23.05 -12.09 24.21
C GLN A 79 22.39 -11.00 25.08
N GLU A 80 22.85 -10.80 26.31
CA GLU A 80 22.32 -9.76 27.21
C GLU A 80 22.65 -8.36 26.69
N TYR A 81 23.83 -8.21 26.07
CA TYR A 81 24.19 -7.00 25.35
C TYR A 81 23.21 -6.72 24.21
N TRP A 82 22.93 -7.72 23.37
CA TRP A 82 22.02 -7.55 22.24
C TRP A 82 20.59 -7.23 22.68
N GLU A 83 20.10 -7.85 23.75
CA GLU A 83 18.79 -7.53 24.33
C GLU A 83 18.74 -6.10 24.86
N THR A 84 19.76 -5.66 25.61
CA THR A 84 19.86 -4.29 26.15
C THR A 84 19.95 -3.24 25.03
N PHE A 85 20.75 -3.51 23.99
CA PHE A 85 20.87 -2.66 22.82
C PHE A 85 19.54 -2.54 22.08
N ARG A 86 18.86 -3.67 21.87
CA ARG A 86 17.56 -3.72 21.20
C ARG A 86 16.52 -2.90 21.95
N ASP A 87 16.46 -3.02 23.27
CA ASP A 87 15.51 -2.28 24.09
C ASP A 87 15.78 -0.77 24.08
N SER A 88 17.07 -0.39 24.21
CA SER A 88 17.51 1.01 24.14
C SER A 88 17.21 1.62 22.76
N PHE A 89 17.43 0.86 21.69
CA PHE A 89 17.12 1.28 20.32
C PHE A 89 15.62 1.49 20.12
N LEU A 90 14.78 0.56 20.61
CA LEU A 90 13.33 0.67 20.51
C LEU A 90 12.81 1.87 21.30
N GLN A 91 13.37 2.14 22.47
CA GLN A 91 13.04 3.33 23.27
C GLN A 91 13.42 4.62 22.55
N ALA A 92 14.63 4.68 21.97
CA ALA A 92 15.08 5.83 21.18
C ALA A 92 14.19 6.06 19.94
N GLN A 93 13.75 4.98 19.29
CA GLN A 93 12.83 5.02 18.16
C GLN A 93 11.44 5.54 18.57
N GLU A 94 10.93 5.15 19.74
CA GLU A 94 9.63 5.63 20.23
C GLU A 94 9.65 7.12 20.60
N GLN A 95 10.77 7.62 21.14
CA GLN A 95 10.94 9.03 21.47
C GLN A 95 11.17 9.93 20.25
N SER A 96 11.96 9.46 19.28
CA SER A 96 12.30 10.24 18.08
C SER A 96 11.26 10.14 16.96
N ILE A 97 10.52 9.03 16.87
CA ILE A 97 9.58 8.76 15.79
C ILE A 97 8.17 8.62 16.33
N HIS A 98 7.42 9.71 16.24
CA HIS A 98 6.02 9.71 16.64
C HIS A 98 5.25 8.67 15.82
N LEU A 99 4.45 7.85 16.51
CA LEU A 99 3.50 6.96 15.86
C LEU A 99 2.50 7.80 15.06
N ASN A 100 2.17 7.38 13.83
CA ASN A 100 0.98 7.88 13.19
C ASN A 100 -0.22 7.40 13.99
N GLY A 101 -0.64 8.20 14.98
CA GLY A 101 -2.01 8.16 15.45
C GLY A 101 -2.89 8.22 14.21
N LYS A 102 -3.91 7.36 14.13
CA LYS A 102 -4.91 7.44 13.08
C LYS A 102 -5.57 8.81 13.21
N ARG A 103 -4.97 9.84 12.63
CA ARG A 103 -5.67 11.04 12.25
C ARG A 103 -6.59 10.52 11.19
N SER A 104 -7.79 10.16 11.62
CA SER A 104 -8.97 10.26 10.80
C SER A 104 -8.88 11.65 10.20
N ARG A 105 -8.23 11.77 9.04
CA ARG A 105 -8.59 12.81 8.10
C ARG A 105 -10.06 12.50 7.91
N HIS A 106 -10.92 13.22 8.63
CA HIS A 106 -12.26 13.50 8.16
C HIS A 106 -12.02 14.26 6.86
N SER A 107 -11.67 13.52 5.82
CA SER A 107 -11.43 14.02 4.49
C SER A 107 -12.78 14.56 4.12
N LYS A 108 -12.94 15.88 4.27
CA LYS A 108 -14.10 16.59 3.77
C LYS A 108 -14.30 16.07 2.37
N LYS A 109 -15.45 15.45 2.16
CA LYS A 109 -15.79 14.79 0.92
C LYS A 109 -15.42 15.73 -0.24
N PRO A 110 -14.62 15.29 -1.22
CA PRO A 110 -14.23 16.17 -2.32
C PRO A 110 -15.50 16.78 -2.94
N VAL A 111 -15.44 18.05 -3.31
CA VAL A 111 -16.62 18.84 -3.73
C VAL A 111 -17.36 18.20 -4.92
N TRP A 112 -16.64 17.49 -5.79
CA TRP A 112 -17.22 16.75 -6.93
C TRP A 112 -17.87 15.41 -6.55
N LEU A 113 -17.58 14.86 -5.36
CA LEU A 113 -18.11 13.56 -4.94
C LEU A 113 -19.51 13.77 -4.36
N ASN A 114 -20.55 13.39 -5.10
CA ASN A 114 -21.95 13.45 -4.66
C ASN A 114 -22.37 12.12 -3.98
N SER A 115 -23.56 12.07 -3.38
CA SER A 115 -24.06 10.88 -2.65
C SER A 115 -24.37 9.70 -3.59
N GLU A 116 -24.75 10.00 -4.82
CA GLU A 116 -25.04 9.03 -5.88
C GLU A 116 -23.78 8.31 -6.38
N LEU A 117 -22.71 9.03 -6.67
CA LEU A 117 -21.40 8.49 -7.05
C LEU A 117 -20.83 7.60 -5.93
N LEU A 118 -21.06 7.95 -4.66
CA LEU A 118 -20.75 7.08 -3.53
C LEU A 118 -21.56 5.78 -3.53
N ARG A 119 -22.85 5.83 -3.90
CA ARG A 119 -23.70 4.64 -4.04
C ARG A 119 -23.18 3.74 -5.17
N GLU A 120 -22.81 4.32 -6.31
CA GLU A 120 -22.23 3.57 -7.43
C GLU A 120 -20.88 2.91 -7.06
N LEU A 121 -20.03 3.59 -6.28
CA LEU A 121 -18.79 3.01 -5.77
C LEU A 121 -19.04 1.76 -4.92
N ARG A 122 -20.09 1.77 -4.11
CA ARG A 122 -20.52 0.59 -3.33
C ARG A 122 -21.10 -0.49 -4.24
N CYS A 123 -21.90 -0.14 -5.24
CA CYS A 123 -22.43 -1.08 -6.22
C CYS A 123 -21.30 -1.80 -6.99
N LYS A 124 -20.28 -1.08 -7.49
CA LYS A 124 -19.11 -1.70 -8.15
C LYS A 124 -18.38 -2.68 -7.24
N LYS A 125 -18.25 -2.34 -5.94
CA LYS A 125 -17.66 -3.26 -4.96
C LYS A 125 -18.49 -4.53 -4.90
N GLY A 126 -19.82 -4.42 -4.80
CA GLY A 126 -20.74 -5.57 -4.86
C GLY A 126 -20.60 -6.40 -6.13
N THR A 127 -20.57 -5.77 -7.31
CA THR A 127 -20.42 -6.46 -8.61
C THR A 127 -19.06 -7.17 -8.73
N ARG A 128 -17.97 -6.58 -8.23
CA ARG A 128 -16.65 -7.21 -8.20
C ARG A 128 -16.64 -8.46 -7.33
N GLU A 129 -17.25 -8.39 -6.15
CA GLU A 129 -17.32 -9.55 -5.25
C GLU A 129 -18.22 -10.66 -5.83
N ARG A 130 -19.31 -10.31 -6.52
CA ARG A 130 -20.15 -11.28 -7.25
C ARG A 130 -19.41 -11.94 -8.41
N TRP A 131 -18.68 -11.16 -9.21
CA TRP A 131 -17.84 -11.69 -10.29
C TRP A 131 -16.76 -12.64 -9.76
N LYS A 132 -16.09 -12.29 -8.65
CA LYS A 132 -15.12 -13.17 -7.99
C LYS A 132 -15.73 -14.47 -7.47
N ARG A 133 -17.04 -14.50 -7.22
CA ARG A 133 -17.81 -15.68 -6.80
C ARG A 133 -18.50 -16.38 -7.98
N GLU A 134 -18.15 -16.01 -9.21
CA GLU A 134 -18.75 -16.55 -10.46
C GLU A 134 -20.27 -16.28 -10.59
N GLN A 135 -20.83 -15.39 -9.78
CA GLN A 135 -22.25 -15.04 -9.75
C GLN A 135 -22.61 -13.86 -10.68
N ALA A 136 -21.64 -13.35 -11.43
CA ALA A 136 -21.85 -12.25 -12.38
C ALA A 136 -20.94 -12.43 -13.59
N SER A 137 -21.43 -12.04 -14.76
CA SER A 137 -20.65 -12.09 -15.99
C SER A 137 -19.54 -11.04 -16.00
N ILE A 138 -18.43 -11.35 -16.66
CA ILE A 138 -17.35 -10.40 -16.92
C ILE A 138 -17.85 -9.15 -17.67
N ALA A 139 -18.88 -9.29 -18.51
CA ALA A 139 -19.48 -8.18 -19.26
C ALA A 139 -20.22 -7.21 -18.32
N GLU A 140 -20.96 -7.72 -17.33
CA GLU A 140 -21.66 -6.92 -16.33
C GLU A 140 -20.68 -6.16 -15.43
N TYR A 141 -19.58 -6.81 -15.03
CA TYR A 141 -18.49 -6.15 -14.30
C TYR A 141 -17.82 -5.04 -15.14
N ARG A 142 -17.55 -5.32 -16.42
CA ARG A 142 -16.97 -4.31 -17.32
C ARG A 142 -17.91 -3.12 -17.47
N ASN A 143 -19.18 -3.36 -17.80
CA ASN A 143 -20.17 -2.29 -18.02
C ASN A 143 -20.33 -1.39 -16.77
N THR A 144 -20.52 -2.00 -15.58
CA THR A 144 -20.58 -1.26 -14.31
C THR A 144 -19.30 -0.48 -14.01
N SER A 145 -18.12 -1.00 -14.38
CA SER A 145 -16.84 -0.31 -14.24
C SER A 145 -16.66 0.85 -15.22
N TRP A 146 -17.19 0.75 -16.45
CA TRP A 146 -17.20 1.82 -17.44
C TRP A 146 -18.15 2.95 -17.04
N ALA A 147 -19.41 2.63 -16.73
CA ALA A 147 -20.41 3.60 -16.28
C ALA A 147 -19.89 4.42 -15.08
N ARG A 148 -19.28 3.74 -14.10
CA ARG A 148 -18.68 4.42 -12.94
C ARG A 148 -17.52 5.35 -13.32
N ARG A 149 -16.66 4.94 -14.24
CA ARG A 149 -15.55 5.80 -14.70
C ARG A 149 -16.08 7.07 -15.36
N ASP A 150 -17.16 6.96 -16.11
CA ASP A 150 -17.82 8.11 -16.73
C ASP A 150 -18.51 9.01 -15.69
N ALA A 151 -19.22 8.42 -14.73
CA ALA A 151 -19.83 9.12 -13.60
C ALA A 151 -18.81 9.84 -12.69
N GLU A 152 -17.55 9.38 -12.64
CA GLU A 152 -16.46 10.07 -11.95
C GLU A 152 -15.84 11.19 -12.81
N ARG A 153 -15.70 10.97 -14.13
CA ARG A 153 -15.08 11.94 -15.04
C ARG A 153 -15.96 13.15 -15.32
N LYS A 154 -17.25 12.96 -15.54
CA LYS A 154 -18.21 14.03 -15.84
C LYS A 154 -18.23 15.16 -14.79
N PRO A 155 -18.43 14.88 -13.48
CA PRO A 155 -18.47 15.95 -12.48
C PRO A 155 -17.10 16.62 -12.28
N LYS A 156 -15.99 15.86 -12.37
CA LYS A 156 -14.63 16.43 -12.32
C LYS A 156 -14.39 17.41 -13.48
N GLY A 157 -14.68 16.97 -14.70
CA GLY A 157 -14.52 17.78 -15.90
C GLY A 157 -15.43 19.01 -15.95
N GLN A 158 -16.56 19.01 -15.24
CA GLN A 158 -17.41 20.19 -15.08
C GLN A 158 -16.93 21.13 -13.96
N LEU A 159 -16.33 20.60 -12.90
CA LEU A 159 -15.91 21.37 -11.73
C LEU A 159 -14.61 22.14 -11.99
N GLU A 160 -13.61 21.50 -12.61
CA GLU A 160 -12.29 22.10 -12.81
C GLU A 160 -12.35 23.42 -13.61
N PRO A 161 -13.07 23.53 -14.75
CA PRO A 161 -13.17 24.78 -15.50
C PRO A 161 -14.01 25.85 -14.79
N LYS A 162 -14.92 25.47 -13.88
CA LYS A 162 -15.68 26.42 -13.04
C LYS A 162 -14.76 27.06 -12.01
N LEU A 163 -13.99 26.24 -11.29
CA LEU A 163 -12.99 26.71 -10.33
C LEU A 163 -11.95 27.61 -11.00
N ALA A 164 -11.46 27.25 -12.19
CA ALA A 164 -10.52 28.08 -12.94
C ALA A 164 -11.10 29.45 -13.33
N ARG A 165 -12.39 29.51 -13.69
CA ARG A 165 -13.10 30.76 -13.99
C ARG A 165 -13.27 31.61 -12.73
N ASP A 166 -13.68 31.02 -11.62
CA ASP A 166 -13.90 31.72 -10.34
C ASP A 166 -12.61 32.36 -9.80
N VAL A 167 -11.48 31.66 -9.92
CA VAL A 167 -10.16 32.22 -9.57
C VAL A 167 -9.76 33.37 -10.50
N LYS A 168 -10.17 33.34 -11.76
CA LYS A 168 -9.88 34.40 -12.73
C LYS A 168 -10.78 35.62 -12.55
N SER A 169 -12.06 35.42 -12.24
CA SER A 169 -13.02 36.51 -12.01
C SER A 169 -12.80 37.23 -10.68
N SER A 170 -12.39 36.51 -9.63
CA SER A 170 -12.08 37.12 -8.33
C SER A 170 -10.96 38.15 -8.41
N LYS A 171 -9.91 37.89 -9.22
CA LYS A 171 -8.86 38.88 -9.51
C LYS A 171 -9.39 40.14 -10.21
N LYS A 172 -10.41 40.02 -11.06
CA LYS A 172 -11.00 41.18 -11.75
C LYS A 172 -11.86 42.04 -10.82
N VAL A 173 -12.64 41.42 -9.94
CA VAL A 173 -13.46 42.14 -8.94
C VAL A 173 -12.56 42.96 -8.00
N LEU A 174 -11.38 42.46 -7.66
CA LEU A 174 -10.40 43.20 -6.85
C LEU A 174 -9.74 44.39 -7.57
N ILE A 175 -9.73 44.40 -8.92
CA ILE A 175 -9.06 45.46 -9.71
C ILE A 175 -10.05 46.57 -10.11
N TYR A 176 -11.33 46.24 -10.35
CA TYR A 176 -12.34 47.20 -10.83
C TYR A 176 -13.39 47.57 -9.77
N GLY A 177 -13.20 47.15 -8.51
CA GLY A 177 -14.06 47.46 -7.37
C GLY A 177 -13.50 48.52 -6.41
N MET A 178 -12.47 49.26 -6.84
CA MET A 178 -11.95 50.47 -6.18
C MET A 178 -12.30 51.70 -6.99
#